data_AF-A0A7W0LL27-F1
#
_entry.id   AF-A0A7W0LL27-F1
#
_cell.length_a   1.000
_cell.length_b   1.000
_cell.length_c   1.000
_cell.angle_alpha   90.00
_cell.angle_beta   90.00
_cell.angle_gamma   90.00
#
_symmetry.space_group_name_H-M   'P 1'
#
loop_
_entity.id
_entity.type
_entity.pdbx_description
1 polymer ?
#
loop_
_entity_poly.entity_id
_entity_poly.type
_entity_poly.pdbx_seq_one_letter_code
_entity_poly.pdbx_strand_id
1 'polypeptide(L)'
;MLERLLHHREEPVLVRSWIAGGAVRLRAEARSEQACSYAIDRMRFALALDLDLAPFMRRFRSDPLVGPAIRQRRWIRPWRQPEPFESLAWAITEQLIEAG
;
A
#
# COMPACT_ATOMS: atom_id res chain seq x y z
N MET A 1 10.62 3.23 -8.23
CA MET A 1 9.36 3.73 -8.81
C MET A 1 8.45 2.53 -8.97
N LEU A 2 7.17 2.65 -8.61
CA LEU A 2 6.17 1.60 -8.76
C LEU A 2 5.09 2.11 -9.71
N GLU A 3 4.68 1.26 -10.66
CA GLU A 3 3.58 1.54 -11.57
C GLU A 3 2.50 0.46 -11.39
N ARG A 4 1.24 0.86 -11.35
CA ARG A 4 0.10 -0.05 -11.27
C ARG A 4 -1.04 0.41 -12.15
N LEU A 5 -1.66 -0.55 -12.84
CA LEU A 5 -2.93 -0.37 -13.51
C LEU A 5 -4.05 -0.72 -12.54
N LEU A 6 -4.98 0.21 -12.32
CA LEU A 6 -6.20 0.01 -11.55
C LEU A 6 -7.41 0.23 -12.45
N HIS A 7 -8.58 -0.18 -11.98
CA HIS A 7 -9.84 0.08 -12.66
C HIS A 7 -10.79 0.82 -11.72
N HIS A 8 -11.33 1.96 -12.18
CA HIS A 8 -12.50 2.57 -11.58
C HIS A 8 -13.71 2.19 -12.42
N ARG A 9 -14.50 1.20 -11.96
CA ARG A 9 -15.51 0.52 -12.79
C ARG A 9 -14.83 -0.08 -14.03
N GLU A 10 -15.21 0.34 -15.23
CA GLU A 10 -14.62 -0.12 -16.49
C GLU A 10 -13.46 0.77 -16.96
N GLU A 11 -13.23 1.91 -16.31
CA GLU A 11 -12.20 2.87 -16.72
C GLU A 11 -10.82 2.48 -16.18
N PRO A 12 -9.82 2.23 -17.06
CA PRO A 12 -8.46 1.96 -16.62
C PRO A 12 -7.77 3.25 -16.15
N VAL A 13 -7.01 3.13 -15.06
CA VAL A 13 -6.22 4.22 -14.47
C VAL A 13 -4.80 3.76 -14.24
N LEU A 14 -3.83 4.43 -14.83
CA LEU A 14 -2.42 4.16 -14.57
C LEU A 14 -1.94 5.04 -13.43
N VAL A 15 -1.46 4.42 -12.34
CA VAL A 15 -0.87 5.13 -11.20
C VAL A 15 0.62 4.87 -11.11
N ARG A 16 1.38 5.95 -11.00
CA ARG A 16 2.83 5.94 -10.77
C ARG A 16 3.14 6.49 -9.40
N SER A 17 4.02 5.82 -8.66
CA SER A 17 4.48 6.26 -7.35
C SER A 17 6.00 6.24 -7.22
N TRP A 18 6.55 7.28 -6.60
CA TRP A 18 8.00 7.42 -6.36
C TRP A 18 8.29 8.33 -5.17
N ILE A 19 9.46 8.16 -4.58
CA ILE A 19 9.94 9.02 -3.50
C ILE A 19 10.61 10.25 -4.11
N ALA A 20 10.23 11.44 -3.65
CA ALA A 20 10.86 12.70 -4.04
C ALA A 20 10.73 13.73 -2.90
N GLY A 21 11.85 14.32 -2.50
CA GLY A 21 11.86 15.40 -1.50
C GLY A 21 11.34 14.99 -0.12
N GLY A 22 11.60 13.75 0.33
CA GLY A 22 11.13 13.25 1.63
C GLY A 22 9.65 12.84 1.66
N ALA A 23 8.96 12.86 0.51
CA ALA A 23 7.57 12.44 0.38
C ALA A 23 7.40 11.38 -0.71
N VAL A 24 6.26 10.68 -0.69
CA VAL A 24 5.82 9.83 -1.80
C VAL A 24 4.92 10.66 -2.71
N ARG A 25 5.29 10.76 -3.99
CA ARG A 25 4.45 11.37 -5.03
C ARG A 25 3.61 10.29 -5.70
N LEU A 26 2.36 10.63 -5.99
CA LEU A 26 1.42 9.81 -6.73
C LEU A 26 0.95 10.61 -7.95
N ARG A 27 0.94 9.97 -9.12
CA ARG A 27 0.34 10.51 -10.34
C ARG A 27 -0.59 9.46 -10.92
N ALA A 28 -1.87 9.80 -11.04
CA ALA A 28 -2.85 9.00 -11.76
C ALA A 28 -3.12 9.60 -13.14
N GLU A 29 -3.38 8.75 -14.12
CA GLU A 29 -3.71 9.13 -15.49
C GLU A 29 -4.90 8.29 -15.96
N ALA A 30 -6.00 8.98 -16.28
CA ALA A 30 -7.27 8.42 -16.73
C ALA A 30 -8.03 9.46 -17.57
N ARG A 31 -9.18 9.09 -18.13
CA ARG A 31 -10.05 10.01 -18.87
C ARG A 31 -10.85 10.92 -17.93
N SER A 32 -11.18 10.45 -16.74
CA SER A 32 -11.95 11.19 -15.75
C SER A 32 -11.16 11.51 -14.48
N GLU A 33 -11.43 12.69 -13.92
CA GLU A 33 -10.87 13.11 -12.63
C GLU A 33 -11.31 12.19 -11.50
N GLN A 34 -12.55 11.70 -11.55
CA GLN A 34 -13.09 10.78 -10.56
C GLN A 34 -12.30 9.47 -10.52
N ALA A 35 -11.95 8.91 -11.68
CA ALA A 35 -11.13 7.70 -11.76
C ALA A 35 -9.71 7.96 -11.23
N CYS A 36 -9.11 9.12 -11.54
CA CYS A 36 -7.82 9.54 -10.98
C CYS A 36 -7.86 9.64 -9.45
N SER A 37 -8.88 10.30 -8.88
CA SER A 37 -9.03 10.45 -7.43
C SER A 37 -9.18 9.09 -6.74
N TYR A 38 -10.05 8.24 -7.28
CA TYR A 38 -10.23 6.86 -6.79
C TYR A 38 -8.89 6.13 -6.74
N ALA A 39 -8.16 6.09 -7.84
CA ALA A 39 -6.91 5.34 -7.96
C ALA A 39 -5.81 5.88 -7.03
N ILE A 40 -5.76 7.21 -6.80
CA ILE A 40 -4.87 7.80 -5.80
C ILE A 40 -5.23 7.29 -4.41
N ASP A 41 -6.50 7.32 -4.00
CA ASP A 41 -6.92 6.85 -2.68
C ASP A 41 -6.60 5.35 -2.47
N ARG A 42 -6.84 4.52 -3.48
CA ARG A 42 -6.47 3.09 -3.44
C ARG A 42 -4.96 2.90 -3.27
N MET A 43 -4.14 3.71 -3.93
CA MET A 43 -2.67 3.64 -3.79
C MET A 43 -2.16 4.21 -2.46
N ARG A 44 -2.80 5.24 -1.90
CA ARG A 44 -2.51 5.71 -0.54
C ARG A 44 -2.76 4.62 0.50
N PHE A 45 -3.88 3.89 0.34
CA PHE A 45 -4.17 2.71 1.12
C PHE A 45 -3.11 1.62 0.90
N ALA A 46 -2.87 1.17 -0.35
CA ALA A 46 -1.92 0.09 -0.63
C ALA A 46 -0.52 0.34 -0.04
N LEU A 47 -0.04 1.60 -0.12
CA LEU A 47 1.28 2.01 0.35
C LEU A 47 1.33 2.45 1.82
N ALA A 48 0.19 2.46 2.52
CA ALA A 48 0.08 2.88 3.92
C ALA A 48 0.62 4.28 4.21
N LEU A 49 0.35 5.22 3.30
CA LEU A 49 0.78 6.61 3.44
C LEU A 49 0.05 7.34 4.57
N ASP A 50 -1.19 6.96 4.84
CA ASP A 50 -2.05 7.58 5.86
C ASP A 50 -2.00 6.89 7.23
N LEU A 51 -1.21 5.82 7.37
CA LEU A 51 -1.16 5.04 8.59
C LEU A 51 -0.12 5.61 9.56
N ASP A 52 -0.59 6.29 10.61
CA ASP A 52 0.27 6.66 11.74
C ASP A 52 0.56 5.44 12.62
N LEU A 53 1.76 4.89 12.46
CA LEU A 53 2.26 3.79 13.28
C LEU A 53 2.90 4.24 14.59
N ALA A 54 3.06 5.55 14.84
CA ALA A 54 3.75 6.03 16.03
C ALA A 54 3.09 5.56 17.34
N PRO A 55 1.74 5.54 17.49
CA PRO A 55 1.09 5.01 18.69
C PRO A 55 1.41 3.52 18.92
N PHE A 56 1.33 2.70 17.85
CA PHE A 56 1.67 1.28 17.90
C PHE A 56 3.15 1.08 18.30
N MET A 57 4.06 1.78 17.62
CA MET A 57 5.49 1.69 17.90
C MET A 57 5.82 2.10 19.33
N ARG A 58 5.19 3.16 19.86
CA ARG A 58 5.38 3.57 21.26
C ARG A 58 4.87 2.51 22.23
N ARG A 59 3.69 1.96 21.99
CA ARG A 59 3.06 0.97 22.88
C ARG A 59 3.87 -0.33 22.99
N PHE A 60 4.43 -0.78 21.87
CA PHE A 60 5.08 -2.09 21.76
C PHE A 60 6.61 -2.03 21.69
N ARG A 61 7.24 -0.85 21.87
CA ARG A 61 8.71 -0.71 21.79
C ARG A 61 9.49 -1.62 22.74
N SER A 62 8.88 -2.03 23.85
CA SER A 62 9.48 -2.88 24.89
C SER A 62 8.92 -4.30 24.89
N ASP A 63 8.05 -4.62 23.94
CA ASP A 63 7.50 -5.96 23.80
C ASP A 63 8.62 -6.98 23.48
N PRO A 64 8.68 -8.14 24.15
CA PRO A 64 9.74 -9.13 23.93
C PRO A 64 9.77 -9.70 22.50
N LEU A 65 8.61 -9.82 21.84
CA LEU A 65 8.48 -10.41 20.52
C LEU A 65 8.64 -9.37 19.41
N VAL A 66 7.87 -8.27 19.47
CA VAL A 66 7.83 -7.28 18.38
C VAL A 66 8.75 -6.08 18.60
N GLY A 67 9.16 -5.82 19.84
CA GLY A 67 10.02 -4.68 20.20
C GLY A 67 11.37 -4.64 19.45
N PRO A 68 12.11 -5.76 19.30
CA PRO A 68 13.34 -5.78 18.50
C PRO A 68 13.13 -5.33 17.06
N ALA A 69 12.07 -5.83 16.39
CA ALA A 69 11.73 -5.46 15.02
C ALA A 69 11.36 -3.98 14.90
N ILE A 70 10.55 -3.46 15.84
CA ILE A 70 10.17 -2.04 15.89
C ILE A 70 11.41 -1.14 16.02
N ARG A 71 12.39 -1.50 16.86
CA ARG A 71 13.60 -0.69 17.07
C ARG A 71 14.53 -0.71 15.86
N GLN A 72 14.66 -1.85 15.18
CA GLN A 72 15.58 -2.02 14.06
C GLN A 72 15.00 -1.55 12.72
N ARG A 73 13.68 -1.63 12.52
CA ARG A 73 13.04 -1.46 11.21
C ARG A 73 11.82 -0.53 11.24
N ARG A 74 11.99 0.69 11.75
CA ARG A 74 10.93 1.70 11.92
C ARG A 74 10.24 2.13 10.61
N TRP A 75 10.85 1.87 9.47
CA TRP A 75 10.32 2.22 8.14
C TRP A 75 9.40 1.14 7.56
N ILE A 76 9.32 -0.06 8.14
CA ILE A 76 8.41 -1.09 7.64
C ILE A 76 6.96 -0.62 7.75
N ARG A 77 6.19 -0.91 6.70
CA ARG A 77 4.76 -0.67 6.61
C ARG A 77 4.06 -1.96 6.17
N PRO A 78 2.81 -2.20 6.60
CA PRO A 78 2.03 -3.32 6.08
C PRO A 78 1.87 -3.19 4.57
N TRP A 79 2.20 -4.26 3.85
CA TRP A 79 1.88 -4.39 2.43
C TRP A 79 0.39 -4.67 2.28
N ARG A 80 -0.28 -4.00 1.35
CA ARG A 80 -1.71 -4.16 1.10
C ARG A 80 -1.97 -4.12 -0.40
N GLN A 81 -2.90 -4.94 -0.88
CA GLN A 81 -3.35 -4.80 -2.26
C GLN A 81 -4.30 -3.60 -2.39
N PRO A 82 -4.24 -2.88 -3.51
CA PRO A 82 -5.09 -1.74 -3.77
C PRO A 82 -6.54 -2.14 -3.99
N GLU A 83 -6.87 -3.39 -4.37
CA GLU A 83 -8.26 -3.81 -4.60
C GLU A 83 -8.65 -5.03 -3.75
N PRO A 84 -9.85 -5.09 -3.16
CA PRO A 84 -10.24 -6.23 -2.32
C PRO A 84 -10.37 -7.52 -3.13
N PHE A 85 -10.83 -7.41 -4.39
CA PHE A 85 -10.90 -8.55 -5.30
C PHE A 85 -9.51 -9.11 -5.60
N GLU A 86 -8.52 -8.26 -5.84
CA GLU A 86 -7.13 -8.67 -6.02
C GLU A 86 -6.60 -9.38 -4.77
N SER A 87 -6.85 -8.84 -3.57
CA SER A 87 -6.49 -9.52 -2.31
C SER A 87 -7.11 -10.92 -2.20
N LEU A 88 -8.38 -11.09 -2.57
CA LEU A 88 -9.06 -12.38 -2.52
C LEU A 88 -8.49 -13.36 -3.54
N ALA A 89 -8.25 -12.90 -4.77
CA ALA A 89 -7.66 -13.71 -5.82
C ALA A 89 -6.29 -14.24 -5.37
N TRP A 90 -5.40 -13.35 -4.90
CA TRP A 90 -4.10 -13.76 -4.34
C TRP A 90 -4.24 -14.74 -3.19
N ALA A 91 -5.10 -14.44 -2.20
CA ALA A 91 -5.29 -15.29 -1.03
C ALA A 91 -5.82 -16.69 -1.38
N ILE A 92 -6.47 -16.87 -2.53
CA ILE A 92 -6.89 -18.18 -3.04
C ILE A 92 -5.75 -18.82 -3.85
N THR A 93 -5.12 -18.08 -4.77
CA THR A 93 -4.08 -18.62 -5.66
C THR A 93 -2.78 -18.96 -4.96
N GLU A 94 -2.49 -18.32 -3.83
CA GLU A 94 -1.32 -18.60 -2.99
C GLU A 94 -1.55 -19.78 -2.05
N GLN A 95 -2.77 -20.33 -1.97
CA GLN A 95 -3.01 -21.51 -1.15
C GLN A 95 -2.19 -22.69 -1.69
N LEU A 96 -1.52 -23.37 -0.76
CA LEU A 96 -0.75 -24.60 -1.02
C LEU A 96 0.51 -24.39 -1.89
N ILE A 97 0.96 -23.14 -2.09
CA ILE A 97 2.19 -22.81 -2.81
C ILE A 97 3.00 -21.83 -1.97
N GLU A 98 4.34 -21.94 -1.97
CA GLU A 98 5.20 -20.89 -1.43
C GLU A 98 5.15 -19.68 -2.37
N ALA A 99 4.42 -18.65 -1.95
CA ALA A 99 4.45 -17.32 -2.55
C ALA A 99 5.25 -16.41 -1.61
N GLY A 100 6.39 -15.91 -2.09
CA GLY A 100 7.30 -15.03 -1.35
C GLY A 100 7.48 -13.67 -2.02
#